data_AF-A0A968P211-F1
#
_entry.id   AF-A0A968P211-F1
#
_cell.length_a   1.000
_cell.length_b   1.000
_cell.length_c   1.000
_cell.angle_alpha   90.00
_cell.angle_beta   90.00
_cell.angle_gamma   90.00
#
_symmetry.space_group_name_H-M   'P 1'
#
loop_
_entity.id
_entity.type
_entity.pdbx_description
1 polymer ?
#
loop_
_entity_poly.entity_id
_entity_poly.type
_entity_poly.pdbx_seq_one_letter_code
_entity_poly.pdbx_strand_id
1 'polypeptide(L)'
;MNKELKSEYYLRQLERELKVLPAGERAAIVTEIESHIGRVERGAPVEKVLSDMGAPLTVARRYLSAKGVPESGGGRWLRWFAIATVVFFGLIFTSGLALVWHLSPIIKVDGAKGRVTLLGGLIDVNEELGQVKVGDLVVNDAEEPSVRVEGERDLGDGDVKLIRIPFNTAKLEVRASSGSTLAWKCRAASREAPKVDTAAGILTLDLDLEYRPLLDLASRRNPGPDSRRERAYGCEGSGRGARHRTQ
;
A
#
# COMPACT_ATOMS: atom_id res chain seq x y z
N MET A 1 74.83 20.01 -5.93
CA MET A 1 73.65 20.15 -5.07
C MET A 1 74.14 20.11 -3.63
N ASN A 2 73.91 21.18 -2.85
CA ASN A 2 74.48 21.32 -1.51
C ASN A 2 73.97 20.21 -0.59
N LYS A 3 74.83 19.70 0.30
CA LYS A 3 74.51 18.63 1.25
C LYS A 3 73.32 19.00 2.13
N GLU A 4 73.28 20.26 2.59
CA GLU A 4 72.19 20.86 3.37
C GLU A 4 70.83 20.77 2.66
N LEU A 5 70.80 20.99 1.34
CA LEU A 5 69.54 20.92 0.59
C LEU A 5 68.97 19.50 0.55
N LYS A 6 69.83 18.46 0.60
CA LYS A 6 69.37 17.06 0.58
C LYS A 6 68.80 16.64 1.94
N SER A 7 69.44 17.03 3.04
CA SER A 7 68.95 16.73 4.39
C SER A 7 67.65 17.49 4.68
N GLU A 8 67.57 18.77 4.35
CA GLU A 8 66.34 19.56 4.49
C GLU A 8 65.17 18.97 3.68
N TYR A 9 65.45 18.55 2.43
CA TYR A 9 64.43 17.92 1.59
C TYR A 9 63.93 16.61 2.21
N TYR A 10 64.83 15.79 2.75
CA TYR A 10 64.49 14.55 3.44
C TYR A 10 63.62 14.81 4.69
N LEU A 11 64.00 15.78 5.52
CA LEU A 11 63.24 16.16 6.72
C LEU A 11 61.85 16.71 6.38
N ARG A 12 61.72 17.51 5.31
CA ARG A 12 60.41 17.99 4.83
C ARG A 12 59.52 16.86 4.33
N GLN A 13 60.08 15.86 3.66
CA GLN A 13 59.32 14.67 3.26
C GLN A 13 58.86 13.87 4.48
N LEU A 14 59.75 13.64 5.43
CA LEU A 14 59.45 12.96 6.68
C LEU A 14 58.33 13.67 7.47
N GLU A 15 58.42 14.99 7.62
CA GLU A 15 57.41 15.80 8.30
C GLU A 15 56.03 15.69 7.62
N ARG A 16 56.02 15.62 6.28
CA ARG A 16 54.78 15.43 5.51
C ARG A 16 54.13 14.08 5.81
N GLU A 17 54.91 13.02 5.95
CA GLU A 17 54.41 11.68 6.28
C GLU A 17 53.95 11.58 7.75
N LEU A 18 54.56 12.33 8.66
CA LEU A 18 54.19 12.38 10.07
C LEU A 18 52.97 13.26 10.37
N LYS A 19 52.29 13.83 9.37
CA LYS A 19 51.13 14.74 9.53
C LYS A 19 49.98 14.20 10.39
N VAL A 20 49.91 12.89 10.57
CA VAL A 20 48.91 12.22 11.43
C VAL A 20 49.16 12.52 12.92
N LEU A 21 50.41 12.82 13.31
CA LEU A 21 50.78 13.14 14.69
C LEU A 21 50.52 14.62 15.04
N PRO A 22 50.30 14.93 16.34
CA PRO A 22 50.25 16.32 16.82
C PRO A 22 51.54 17.08 16.47
N ALA A 23 51.40 18.40 16.23
CA ALA A 23 52.53 19.24 15.81
C ALA A 23 53.74 19.17 16.77
N GLY A 24 53.51 19.05 18.09
CA GLY A 24 54.57 18.91 19.09
C GLY A 24 55.37 17.60 18.95
N GLU A 25 54.69 16.47 18.77
CA GLU A 25 55.36 15.17 18.58
C GLU A 25 56.12 15.11 17.26
N ARG A 26 55.55 15.68 16.20
CA ARG A 26 56.22 15.81 14.90
C ARG A 26 57.52 16.57 15.01
N ALA A 27 57.49 17.75 15.65
CA ALA A 27 58.68 18.57 15.84
C ALA A 27 59.75 17.81 16.62
N ALA A 28 59.37 17.12 17.70
CA ALA A 28 60.30 16.30 18.49
C ALA A 28 60.99 15.20 17.65
N ILE A 29 60.22 14.46 16.84
CA ILE A 29 60.77 13.39 15.98
C ILE A 29 61.69 13.97 14.89
N VAL A 30 61.30 15.09 14.28
CA VAL A 30 62.12 15.75 13.24
C VAL A 30 63.43 16.24 13.84
N THR A 31 63.40 16.91 14.99
CA THR A 31 64.62 17.38 15.68
C THR A 31 65.50 16.22 16.14
N GLU A 32 64.91 15.11 16.59
CA GLU A 32 65.66 13.89 16.94
C GLU A 32 66.43 13.34 15.73
N ILE A 33 65.76 13.20 14.58
CA ILE A 33 66.38 12.70 13.34
C ILE A 33 67.39 13.69 12.78
N GLU A 34 67.11 14.99 12.82
CA GLU A 34 68.05 16.04 12.43
C GLU A 34 69.33 15.97 13.27
N SER A 35 69.20 15.79 14.59
CA SER A 35 70.34 15.59 15.49
C SER A 35 71.13 14.30 15.18
N HIS A 36 70.46 13.26 14.71
CA HIS A 36 71.10 12.00 14.30
C HIS A 36 71.88 12.19 12.99
N ILE A 37 71.28 12.85 12.00
CA ILE A 37 71.95 13.17 10.72
C ILE A 37 73.21 14.01 10.98
N GLY A 38 73.09 15.08 11.77
CA GLY A 38 74.22 15.97 12.06
C GLY A 38 75.37 15.31 12.84
N ARG A 39 75.08 14.25 13.61
CA ARG A 39 76.11 13.43 14.28
C ARG A 39 76.84 12.51 13.30
N VAL A 40 76.11 11.82 12.43
CA VAL A 40 76.69 10.84 11.49
C VAL A 40 77.39 11.53 10.32
N GLU A 41 76.93 12.70 9.90
CA GLU A 41 77.52 13.48 8.80
C GLU A 41 78.99 13.85 9.05
N ARG A 42 79.43 13.94 10.32
CA ARG A 42 80.83 14.20 10.67
C ARG A 42 81.79 13.09 10.24
N GLY A 43 81.29 11.87 10.02
CA GLY A 43 82.10 10.69 9.68
C GLY A 43 81.79 10.06 8.31
N ALA A 44 80.71 10.45 7.64
CA ALA A 44 80.27 9.83 6.39
C ALA A 44 79.58 10.85 5.46
N PRO A 45 79.60 10.65 4.13
CA PRO A 45 78.84 11.49 3.22
C PRO A 45 77.33 11.36 3.47
N VAL A 46 76.61 12.48 3.44
CA VAL A 46 75.17 12.58 3.72
C VAL A 46 74.35 11.57 2.90
N GLU A 47 74.73 11.31 1.66
CA GLU A 47 74.05 10.35 0.80
C GLU A 47 74.07 8.93 1.37
N LYS A 48 75.19 8.52 1.97
CA LYS A 48 75.30 7.21 2.62
C LYS A 48 74.43 7.17 3.88
N VAL A 49 74.46 8.23 4.68
CA VAL A 49 73.65 8.34 5.91
C VAL A 49 72.15 8.28 5.59
N LEU A 50 71.70 9.03 4.60
CA LEU A 50 70.29 9.02 4.15
C LEU A 50 69.90 7.66 3.57
N SER A 51 70.79 7.02 2.80
CA SER A 51 70.57 5.67 2.26
C SER A 51 70.47 4.62 3.36
N ASP A 52 71.29 4.71 4.40
CA ASP A 52 71.31 3.77 5.53
C ASP A 52 70.04 3.90 6.39
N MET A 53 69.49 5.11 6.52
CA MET A 53 68.20 5.34 7.20
C MET A 53 66.99 4.85 6.36
N GLY A 54 67.13 4.80 5.04
CA GLY A 54 66.09 4.38 4.11
C GLY A 54 65.16 5.51 3.64
N ALA A 55 64.04 5.14 3.02
CA ALA A 55 63.07 6.13 2.56
C ALA A 55 62.36 6.83 3.74
N PRO A 56 62.07 8.14 3.67
CA PRO A 56 61.45 8.88 4.78
C PRO A 56 60.08 8.32 5.17
N LEU A 57 59.34 7.76 4.21
CA LEU A 57 58.08 7.05 4.47
C LEU A 57 58.27 5.82 5.37
N THR A 58 59.33 5.04 5.15
CA THR A 58 59.61 3.84 5.94
C THR A 58 60.01 4.22 7.36
N VAL A 59 60.79 5.28 7.53
CA VAL A 59 61.15 5.83 8.84
C VAL A 59 59.89 6.34 9.56
N ALA A 60 59.07 7.15 8.89
CA ALA A 60 57.81 7.65 9.47
C ALA A 60 56.91 6.50 9.95
N ARG A 61 56.74 5.45 9.14
CA ARG A 61 55.94 4.27 9.52
C ARG A 61 56.48 3.55 10.74
N ARG A 62 57.81 3.42 10.88
CA ARG A 62 58.41 2.83 12.09
C ARG A 62 58.04 3.65 13.33
N TYR A 63 58.16 4.97 13.27
CA TYR A 63 57.76 5.86 14.38
C TYR A 63 56.26 5.78 14.69
N LEU A 64 55.39 5.79 13.67
CA LEU A 64 53.94 5.66 13.84
C LEU A 64 53.57 4.30 14.45
N SER A 65 54.18 3.22 13.98
CA SER A 65 53.94 1.87 14.50
C SER A 65 54.42 1.72 15.95
N ALA A 66 55.57 2.31 16.29
CA ALA A 66 56.08 2.33 17.66
C ALA A 66 55.16 3.12 18.62
N LYS A 67 54.45 4.13 18.11
CA LYS A 67 53.46 4.90 18.85
C LYS A 67 52.07 4.28 18.88
N GLY A 68 51.87 3.13 18.23
CA GLY A 68 50.56 2.47 18.13
C GLY A 68 49.55 3.24 17.28
N VAL A 69 50.01 4.17 16.44
CA VAL A 69 49.14 4.92 15.53
C VAL A 69 48.84 4.02 14.33
N PRO A 70 47.56 3.61 14.12
CA PRO A 70 47.22 2.77 12.98
C PRO A 70 47.54 3.51 11.69
N GLU A 71 48.12 2.81 10.70
CA GLU A 71 48.41 3.39 9.39
C GLU A 71 47.08 3.94 8.81
N SER A 72 47.00 5.26 8.63
CA SER A 72 45.78 5.96 8.16
C SER A 72 45.52 5.74 6.65
N GLY A 73 45.78 4.54 6.14
CA GLY A 73 45.62 4.15 4.74
C GLY A 73 44.16 4.15 4.25
N GLY A 74 43.18 4.32 5.14
CA GLY A 74 41.75 4.25 4.82
C GLY A 74 41.18 5.47 4.07
N GLY A 75 41.92 6.58 3.96
CA GLY A 75 41.36 7.83 3.44
C GLY A 75 40.98 7.82 1.95
N ARG A 76 41.64 6.99 1.12
CA ARG A 76 41.34 6.93 -0.32
C ARG A 76 40.00 6.25 -0.56
N TRP A 77 39.73 5.14 0.11
CA TRP A 77 38.46 4.41 -0.06
C TRP A 77 37.28 5.19 0.53
N LEU A 78 37.48 5.88 1.65
CA LEU A 78 36.46 6.74 2.25
C LEU A 78 36.02 7.88 1.32
N ARG A 79 36.96 8.47 0.56
CA ARG A 79 36.64 9.49 -0.46
C ARG A 79 35.79 8.91 -1.60
N TRP A 80 36.09 7.70 -2.06
CA TRP A 80 35.29 7.02 -3.08
C TRP A 80 33.87 6.70 -2.59
N PHE A 81 33.73 6.26 -1.33
CA PHE A 81 32.41 6.07 -0.73
C PHE A 81 31.62 7.37 -0.63
N ALA A 82 32.26 8.47 -0.20
CA ALA A 82 31.58 9.76 -0.12
C ALA A 82 31.01 10.17 -1.49
N ILE A 83 31.80 10.02 -2.55
CA ILE A 83 31.35 10.31 -3.93
C ILE A 83 30.21 9.37 -4.35
N ALA A 84 30.35 8.07 -4.12
CA ALA A 84 29.33 7.09 -4.46
C ALA A 84 27.99 7.35 -3.76
N THR A 85 28.04 7.69 -2.47
CA THR A 85 26.85 8.02 -1.68
C THR A 85 26.12 9.24 -2.23
N VAL A 86 26.84 10.31 -2.57
CA VAL A 86 26.23 11.52 -3.15
C VAL A 86 25.54 11.22 -4.48
N VAL A 87 26.20 10.46 -5.36
CA VAL A 87 25.62 10.06 -6.65
C VAL A 87 24.37 9.19 -6.45
N PHE A 88 24.42 8.24 -5.52
CA PHE A 88 23.31 7.35 -5.21
C PHE A 88 22.08 8.11 -4.71
N PHE A 89 22.25 9.06 -3.77
CA PHE A 89 21.15 9.91 -3.31
C PHE A 89 20.61 10.81 -4.42
N GLY A 90 21.47 11.35 -5.29
CA GLY A 90 21.04 12.11 -6.46
C GLY A 90 20.16 11.29 -7.40
N LEU A 91 20.51 10.02 -7.62
CA LEU A 91 19.75 9.10 -8.47
C LEU A 91 18.39 8.76 -7.85
N ILE A 92 18.34 8.50 -6.53
CA ILE A 92 17.07 8.26 -5.83
C ILE A 92 16.17 9.48 -5.91
N PHE A 93 16.71 10.68 -5.66
CA PHE A 93 15.92 11.90 -5.66
C PHE A 93 15.36 12.24 -7.04
N THR A 94 16.20 12.14 -8.09
CA THR A 94 15.77 12.37 -9.47
C THR A 94 14.75 11.32 -9.94
N SER A 95 14.96 10.04 -9.60
CA SER A 95 13.99 8.98 -9.88
C SER A 95 12.67 9.21 -9.15
N GLY A 96 12.70 9.58 -7.86
CA GLY A 96 11.49 9.86 -7.09
C GLY A 96 10.68 11.01 -7.69
N LEU A 97 11.36 12.08 -8.12
CA LEU A 97 10.71 13.23 -8.76
C LEU A 97 10.07 12.84 -10.10
N ALA A 98 10.77 12.03 -10.90
CA ALA A 98 10.24 11.48 -12.15
C ALA A 98 9.00 10.60 -11.91
N LEU A 99 9.02 9.77 -10.86
CA LEU A 99 7.85 8.99 -10.45
C LEU A 99 6.69 9.89 -10.06
N VAL A 100 6.90 10.94 -9.27
CA VAL A 100 5.82 11.89 -8.91
C VAL A 100 5.22 12.55 -10.16
N TRP A 101 6.05 12.93 -11.13
CA TRP A 101 5.56 13.49 -12.39
C TRP A 101 4.75 12.47 -13.22
N HIS A 102 5.22 11.23 -13.31
CA HIS A 102 4.54 10.17 -14.05
C HIS A 102 3.32 9.57 -13.33
N LEU A 103 3.29 9.63 -11.99
CA LEU A 103 2.20 9.15 -11.15
C LEU A 103 1.21 10.27 -10.80
N SER A 104 1.55 11.55 -10.99
CA SER A 104 0.59 12.66 -10.87
C SER A 104 -0.69 12.53 -11.72
N PRO A 105 -0.71 11.94 -12.94
CA PRO A 105 -1.95 11.75 -13.72
C PRO A 105 -2.93 10.69 -13.16
N ILE A 106 -2.70 10.16 -11.96
CA ILE A 106 -3.50 9.10 -11.33
C ILE A 106 -4.89 9.55 -10.86
N ILE A 107 -5.12 10.86 -10.70
CA ILE A 107 -6.39 11.40 -10.21
C ILE A 107 -7.03 12.22 -11.32
N LYS A 108 -7.98 11.61 -12.04
CA LYS A 108 -8.85 12.34 -12.98
C LYS A 108 -10.20 12.54 -12.32
N VAL A 109 -10.49 13.79 -11.95
CA VAL A 109 -11.81 14.21 -11.44
C VAL A 109 -12.58 14.77 -12.62
N ASP A 110 -13.56 14.03 -13.12
CA ASP A 110 -14.40 14.46 -14.24
C ASP A 110 -15.68 15.09 -13.67
N GLY A 111 -15.57 16.37 -13.28
CA GLY A 111 -16.62 17.08 -12.53
C GLY A 111 -17.97 17.20 -13.25
N ALA A 112 -17.98 17.07 -14.58
CA ALA A 112 -19.21 17.09 -15.37
C ALA A 112 -20.03 15.79 -15.26
N LYS A 113 -19.43 14.68 -14.83
CA LYS A 113 -20.06 13.34 -14.79
C LYS A 113 -20.08 12.72 -13.39
N GLY A 114 -19.65 13.44 -12.36
CA GLY A 114 -19.54 12.90 -10.99
C GLY A 114 -18.66 11.65 -10.90
N ARG A 115 -17.64 11.53 -11.77
CA ARG A 115 -16.77 10.35 -11.85
C ARG A 115 -15.38 10.68 -11.33
N VAL A 116 -14.92 9.91 -10.34
CA VAL A 116 -13.57 10.01 -9.80
C VAL A 116 -12.82 8.73 -10.15
N THR A 117 -11.87 8.85 -11.07
CA THR A 117 -11.01 7.72 -11.46
C THR A 117 -9.66 7.87 -10.77
N LEU A 118 -9.39 6.95 -9.84
CA LEU A 118 -8.15 6.86 -9.07
C LEU A 118 -7.28 5.71 -9.61
N LEU A 119 -5.98 5.89 -9.51
CA LEU A 119 -4.94 4.89 -9.85
C LEU A 119 -5.05 4.38 -11.30
N GLY A 120 -5.39 5.28 -12.23
CA GLY A 120 -5.48 4.93 -13.66
C GLY A 120 -6.66 4.02 -14.02
N GLY A 121 -7.70 3.95 -13.17
CA GLY A 121 -8.90 3.16 -13.41
C GLY A 121 -9.07 1.96 -12.47
N LEU A 122 -8.18 1.79 -11.50
CA LEU A 122 -8.31 0.72 -10.51
C LEU A 122 -9.45 0.97 -9.53
N ILE A 123 -9.67 2.22 -9.14
CA ILE A 123 -10.82 2.61 -8.34
C ILE A 123 -11.60 3.62 -9.16
N ASP A 124 -12.80 3.23 -9.55
CA ASP A 124 -13.71 4.06 -10.32
C ASP A 124 -15.01 4.21 -9.54
N VAL A 125 -15.24 5.43 -9.07
CA VAL A 125 -16.47 5.78 -8.34
C VAL A 125 -17.35 6.56 -9.31
N ASN A 126 -18.50 5.98 -9.63
CA ASN A 126 -19.51 6.64 -10.44
C ASN A 126 -20.70 7.00 -9.54
N GLU A 127 -20.82 8.29 -9.22
CA GLU A 127 -21.85 8.82 -8.33
C GLU A 127 -23.26 8.69 -8.92
N GLU A 128 -23.41 8.74 -10.25
CA GLU A 128 -24.71 8.61 -10.91
C GLU A 128 -25.30 7.19 -10.79
N LEU A 129 -24.45 6.18 -10.74
CA LEU A 129 -24.87 4.77 -10.71
C LEU A 129 -24.77 4.15 -9.30
N GLY A 130 -24.18 4.83 -8.32
CA GLY A 130 -23.91 4.26 -6.99
C GLY A 130 -23.01 3.02 -7.05
N GLN A 131 -22.14 2.94 -8.06
CA GLN A 131 -21.26 1.80 -8.29
C GLN A 131 -19.84 2.16 -7.88
N VAL A 132 -19.23 1.31 -7.06
CA VAL A 132 -17.81 1.37 -6.74
C VAL A 132 -17.12 0.18 -7.40
N LYS A 133 -16.30 0.46 -8.41
CA LYS A 133 -15.48 -0.56 -9.06
C LYS A 133 -14.08 -0.53 -8.45
N VAL A 134 -13.64 -1.65 -7.88
CA VAL A 134 -12.29 -1.86 -7.35
C VAL A 134 -11.65 -3.02 -8.13
N GLY A 135 -10.81 -2.69 -9.11
CA GLY A 135 -10.27 -3.67 -10.06
C GLY A 135 -11.38 -4.30 -10.91
N ASP A 136 -11.47 -5.63 -10.89
CA ASP A 136 -12.55 -6.37 -11.55
C ASP A 136 -13.80 -6.55 -10.68
N LEU A 137 -13.73 -6.15 -9.40
CA LEU A 137 -14.84 -6.27 -8.48
C LEU A 137 -15.76 -5.04 -8.62
N VAL A 138 -16.96 -5.27 -9.10
CA VAL A 138 -18.02 -4.25 -9.15
C VAL A 138 -18.89 -4.44 -7.91
N VAL A 139 -18.83 -3.48 -6.98
CA VAL A 139 -19.74 -3.41 -5.84
C VAL A 139 -20.83 -2.41 -6.20
N ASN A 140 -21.98 -2.96 -6.60
CA ASN A 140 -23.21 -2.19 -6.78
C ASN A 140 -23.90 -2.12 -5.42
N ASP A 141 -23.70 -1.00 -4.70
CA ASP A 141 -24.53 -0.67 -3.53
C ASP A 141 -25.85 0.00 -3.95
N ALA A 142 -26.00 0.29 -5.24
CA ALA A 142 -27.32 0.40 -5.85
C ALA A 142 -27.98 -0.98 -5.79
N GLU A 143 -28.68 -1.27 -4.67
CA GLU A 143 -29.88 -2.10 -4.71
C GLU A 143 -30.59 -1.74 -6.02
N GLU A 144 -30.69 -2.68 -6.98
CA GLU A 144 -31.63 -2.51 -8.09
C GLU A 144 -32.92 -1.99 -7.49
N PRO A 145 -33.51 -0.90 -8.02
CA PRO A 145 -34.55 -0.14 -7.33
C PRO A 145 -35.63 -1.11 -6.87
N SER A 146 -35.55 -1.49 -5.59
CA SER A 146 -36.41 -2.53 -5.05
C SER A 146 -37.79 -1.90 -5.02
N VAL A 147 -38.66 -2.39 -5.88
CA VAL A 147 -39.96 -1.78 -6.06
C VAL A 147 -40.75 -2.15 -4.81
N ARG A 148 -41.15 -1.12 -4.07
CA ARG A 148 -42.03 -1.30 -2.91
C ARG A 148 -43.41 -1.61 -3.45
N VAL A 149 -43.85 -2.83 -3.26
CA VAL A 149 -45.20 -3.26 -3.59
C VAL A 149 -45.99 -3.32 -2.29
N GLU A 150 -47.01 -2.47 -2.21
CA GLU A 150 -47.91 -2.36 -1.08
C GLU A 150 -49.31 -2.79 -1.53
N GLY A 151 -50.02 -3.53 -0.69
CA GLY A 151 -51.39 -3.92 -0.96
C GLY A 151 -52.13 -4.28 0.31
N GLU A 152 -53.45 -4.20 0.24
CA GLU A 152 -54.35 -4.51 1.34
C GLU A 152 -55.52 -5.36 0.81
N ARG A 153 -55.95 -6.34 1.62
CA ARG A 153 -57.09 -7.21 1.32
C ARG A 153 -57.93 -7.37 2.58
N ASP A 154 -59.22 -7.07 2.50
CA ASP A 154 -60.15 -7.36 3.59
C ASP A 154 -60.44 -8.86 3.65
N LEU A 155 -60.41 -9.43 4.85
CA LEU A 155 -60.71 -10.83 5.16
C LEU A 155 -62.15 -11.01 5.70
N GLY A 156 -62.95 -9.93 5.74
CA GLY A 156 -64.29 -9.90 6.33
C GLY A 156 -65.31 -10.88 5.72
N ASP A 157 -65.12 -11.32 4.48
CA ASP A 157 -66.07 -12.18 3.75
C ASP A 157 -66.02 -13.68 4.15
N GLY A 158 -65.37 -14.01 5.27
CA GLY A 158 -65.66 -15.24 6.03
C GLY A 158 -65.07 -16.56 5.52
N ASP A 159 -64.50 -16.61 4.32
CA ASP A 159 -64.02 -17.88 3.75
C ASP A 159 -62.53 -18.17 3.96
N VAL A 160 -61.71 -17.23 4.47
CA VAL A 160 -60.25 -17.45 4.59
C VAL A 160 -59.90 -18.11 5.92
N LYS A 161 -59.57 -19.42 5.88
CA LYS A 161 -59.13 -20.22 7.04
C LYS A 161 -57.61 -20.27 7.20
N LEU A 162 -56.88 -20.13 6.09
CA LEU A 162 -55.42 -20.27 6.07
C LEU A 162 -54.80 -19.28 5.06
N ILE A 163 -53.71 -18.63 5.45
CA ILE A 163 -52.91 -17.78 4.57
C ILE A 163 -51.63 -18.55 4.23
N ARG A 164 -51.38 -18.80 2.95
CA ARG A 164 -50.18 -19.47 2.44
C ARG A 164 -49.32 -18.47 1.67
N ILE A 165 -48.08 -18.29 2.10
CA ILE A 165 -47.11 -17.40 1.46
C ILE A 165 -45.93 -18.28 1.02
N PRO A 166 -45.90 -18.78 -0.23
CA PRO A 166 -44.73 -19.47 -0.75
C PRO A 166 -43.58 -18.47 -0.93
N PHE A 167 -42.40 -18.78 -0.39
CA PHE A 167 -41.18 -18.01 -0.63
C PHE A 167 -39.96 -18.94 -0.65
N ASN A 168 -39.02 -18.67 -1.55
CA ASN A 168 -37.74 -19.38 -1.63
C ASN A 168 -36.64 -18.70 -0.81
N THR A 169 -36.54 -17.38 -0.86
CA THR A 169 -35.54 -16.57 -0.13
C THR A 169 -36.17 -15.27 0.33
N ALA A 170 -36.72 -15.23 1.54
CA ALA A 170 -37.29 -14.00 2.10
C ALA A 170 -37.17 -13.97 3.64
N LYS A 171 -36.96 -12.77 4.17
CA LYS A 171 -37.07 -12.40 5.57
C LYS A 171 -38.50 -11.89 5.78
N LEU A 172 -39.28 -12.66 6.51
CA LEU A 172 -40.67 -12.34 6.77
C LEU A 172 -40.80 -11.73 8.18
N GLU A 173 -41.40 -10.55 8.29
CA GLU A 173 -41.80 -9.96 9.57
C GLU A 173 -43.31 -9.95 9.67
N VAL A 174 -43.86 -10.78 10.56
CA VAL A 174 -45.32 -10.87 10.75
C VAL A 174 -45.76 -10.04 11.96
N ARG A 175 -46.64 -9.06 11.74
CA ARG A 175 -47.26 -8.28 12.82
C ARG A 175 -48.72 -8.68 13.00
N ALA A 176 -49.21 -8.66 14.23
CA ALA A 176 -50.62 -8.93 14.48
C ALA A 176 -51.39 -7.59 14.51
N SER A 177 -52.44 -7.46 13.70
CA SER A 177 -53.40 -6.35 13.77
C SER A 177 -54.73 -6.82 14.39
N SER A 178 -55.50 -5.90 14.94
CA SER A 178 -56.87 -6.14 15.44
C SER A 178 -57.93 -6.05 14.34
N GLY A 179 -57.58 -5.57 13.14
CA GLY A 179 -58.48 -5.44 12.00
C GLY A 179 -58.72 -6.76 11.24
N SER A 180 -59.76 -6.78 10.39
CA SER A 180 -60.01 -7.83 9.41
C SER A 180 -59.18 -7.67 8.13
N THR A 181 -58.35 -6.63 8.02
CA THR A 181 -57.55 -6.38 6.81
C THR A 181 -56.15 -6.97 6.92
N LEU A 182 -55.75 -7.67 5.85
CA LEU A 182 -54.39 -8.14 5.60
C LEU A 182 -53.67 -7.09 4.77
N ALA A 183 -52.68 -6.42 5.35
CA ALA A 183 -51.80 -5.51 4.64
C ALA A 183 -50.41 -6.15 4.44
N TRP A 184 -49.83 -5.98 3.26
CA TRP A 184 -48.48 -6.42 2.94
C TRP A 184 -47.65 -5.27 2.36
N LYS A 185 -46.38 -5.24 2.76
CA LYS A 185 -45.38 -4.31 2.25
C LYS A 185 -44.11 -5.10 1.91
N CYS A 186 -43.89 -5.29 0.63
CA CYS A 186 -42.81 -6.12 0.10
C CYS A 186 -41.83 -5.30 -0.73
N ARG A 187 -40.54 -5.63 -0.60
CA ARG A 187 -39.50 -5.19 -1.55
C ARG A 187 -39.26 -6.33 -2.54
N ALA A 188 -39.76 -6.17 -3.77
CA ALA A 188 -39.59 -7.15 -4.83
C ALA A 188 -38.61 -6.64 -5.90
N ALA A 189 -37.94 -7.57 -6.58
CA ALA A 189 -37.10 -7.26 -7.74
C ALA A 189 -37.93 -6.97 -9.00
N SER A 190 -39.20 -7.39 -9.03
CA SER A 190 -40.13 -7.17 -10.14
C SER A 190 -41.11 -6.04 -9.85
N ARG A 191 -41.54 -5.34 -10.90
CA ARG A 191 -42.62 -4.32 -10.88
C ARG A 191 -44.02 -4.92 -10.91
N GLU A 192 -44.13 -6.22 -11.15
CA GLU A 192 -45.43 -6.87 -11.20
C GLU A 192 -46.05 -6.96 -9.80
N ALA A 193 -47.36 -6.72 -9.71
CA ALA A 193 -48.09 -6.89 -8.46
C ALA A 193 -48.18 -8.38 -8.11
N PRO A 194 -48.06 -8.76 -6.83
CA PRO A 194 -48.17 -10.15 -6.42
C PRO A 194 -49.56 -10.70 -6.78
N LYS A 195 -49.60 -11.96 -7.21
CA LYS A 195 -50.86 -12.62 -7.53
C LYS A 195 -51.50 -13.11 -6.23
N VAL A 196 -52.72 -12.66 -6.00
CA VAL A 196 -53.54 -13.06 -4.85
C VAL A 196 -54.63 -13.99 -5.35
N ASP A 197 -54.55 -15.26 -5.00
CA ASP A 197 -55.57 -16.27 -5.34
C ASP A 197 -56.24 -16.82 -4.08
N THR A 198 -57.55 -17.09 -4.16
CA THR A 198 -58.34 -17.62 -3.04
C THR A 198 -59.04 -18.89 -3.50
N ALA A 199 -58.56 -20.04 -3.04
CA ALA A 199 -59.13 -21.35 -3.39
C ALA A 199 -59.43 -22.15 -2.13
N ALA A 200 -60.66 -22.67 -2.01
CA ALA A 200 -61.10 -23.52 -0.90
C ALA A 200 -60.81 -22.94 0.51
N GLY A 201 -60.89 -21.62 0.65
CA GLY A 201 -60.60 -20.91 1.89
C GLY A 201 -59.12 -20.79 2.26
N ILE A 202 -58.22 -21.04 1.31
CA ILE A 202 -56.79 -20.76 1.42
C ILE A 202 -56.48 -19.54 0.56
N LEU A 203 -56.04 -18.45 1.19
CA LEU A 203 -55.53 -17.27 0.51
C LEU A 203 -54.05 -17.51 0.22
N THR A 204 -53.68 -17.60 -1.06
CA THR A 204 -52.28 -17.75 -1.49
C THR A 204 -51.78 -16.41 -2.01
N LEU A 205 -50.78 -15.85 -1.33
CA LEU A 205 -50.07 -14.65 -1.76
C LEU A 205 -48.78 -15.10 -2.44
N ASP A 206 -48.82 -15.21 -3.77
CA ASP A 206 -47.65 -15.64 -4.53
C ASP A 206 -46.72 -14.45 -4.76
N LEU A 207 -45.60 -14.48 -4.05
CA LEU A 207 -44.51 -13.50 -4.16
C LEU A 207 -43.44 -13.97 -5.14
N ASP A 208 -43.52 -15.22 -5.60
CA ASP A 208 -42.65 -15.80 -6.61
C ASP A 208 -43.22 -15.39 -7.99
N LEU A 209 -43.09 -14.10 -8.28
CA LEU A 209 -43.21 -13.62 -9.64
C LEU A 209 -42.03 -14.23 -10.38
N GLU A 210 -42.29 -15.40 -10.96
CA GLU A 210 -41.37 -16.19 -11.77
C GLU A 210 -40.58 -15.20 -12.60
N TYR A 211 -39.32 -14.96 -12.20
CA TYR A 211 -38.38 -14.21 -13.02
C TYR A 211 -38.20 -15.12 -14.21
N ARG A 212 -39.09 -14.99 -15.21
CA ARG A 212 -38.79 -15.46 -16.53
C ARG A 212 -37.62 -14.59 -16.91
N PRO A 213 -36.37 -15.10 -16.90
CA PRO A 213 -35.36 -14.38 -17.64
C PRO A 213 -35.99 -14.24 -19.01
N LEU A 214 -36.20 -12.99 -19.43
CA LEU A 214 -36.40 -12.70 -20.84
C LEU A 214 -35.20 -13.39 -21.47
N LEU A 215 -35.47 -14.56 -22.04
CA LEU A 215 -34.48 -15.52 -22.49
C LEU A 215 -33.99 -14.90 -23.78
N ASP A 216 -33.16 -13.88 -23.58
CA ASP A 216 -32.44 -13.21 -24.62
C ASP A 216 -31.52 -14.29 -25.17
N LEU A 217 -31.86 -14.72 -26.37
CA LEU A 217 -31.28 -15.81 -27.15
C LEU A 217 -29.83 -15.50 -27.58
N ALA A 218 -29.08 -14.73 -26.80
CA ALA A 218 -27.74 -14.29 -27.13
C ALA A 218 -26.85 -14.29 -25.89
N SER A 219 -26.27 -15.45 -25.58
CA SER A 219 -24.81 -15.59 -25.39
C SER A 219 -24.48 -16.83 -24.56
N ARG A 220 -24.15 -17.92 -25.26
CA ARG A 220 -23.34 -19.00 -24.71
C ARG A 220 -21.96 -18.45 -24.31
N ARG A 221 -21.73 -18.14 -23.04
CA ARG A 221 -20.40 -18.24 -22.43
C ARG A 221 -20.49 -18.82 -21.04
N ASN A 222 -19.65 -19.83 -20.82
CA ASN A 222 -19.43 -20.61 -19.60
C ASN A 222 -19.65 -19.84 -18.29
N PRO A 223 -20.55 -20.29 -17.40
CA PRO A 223 -20.53 -19.89 -16.00
C PRO A 223 -19.37 -20.61 -15.28
N GLY A 224 -18.41 -19.84 -14.78
CA GLY A 224 -17.40 -20.29 -13.81
C GLY A 224 -18.02 -20.56 -12.43
N PRO A 225 -17.24 -21.13 -11.49
CA PRO A 225 -17.78 -21.73 -10.28
C PRO A 225 -18.25 -20.67 -9.27
N ASP A 226 -19.53 -20.81 -8.92
CA ASP A 226 -20.11 -20.71 -7.58
C ASP A 226 -19.68 -19.53 -6.69
N SER A 227 -20.39 -18.41 -6.85
CA SER A 227 -20.53 -17.39 -5.79
C SER A 227 -22.00 -17.28 -5.41
N ARG A 228 -22.46 -18.23 -4.59
CA ARG A 228 -23.76 -18.26 -3.94
C ARG A 228 -23.87 -17.08 -2.95
N ARG A 229 -24.11 -15.86 -3.45
CA ARG A 229 -24.48 -14.69 -2.64
C ARG A 229 -25.95 -14.85 -2.23
N GLU A 230 -26.18 -15.14 -0.96
CA GLU A 230 -27.48 -15.02 -0.32
C GLU A 230 -27.96 -13.56 -0.45
N ARG A 231 -28.95 -13.32 -1.31
CA ARG A 231 -29.66 -12.03 -1.34
C ARG A 231 -30.78 -12.10 -0.30
N ALA A 232 -30.67 -11.24 0.71
CA ALA A 232 -31.70 -11.11 1.74
C ALA A 232 -32.83 -10.21 1.22
N TYR A 233 -33.95 -10.81 0.81
CA TYR A 233 -35.19 -10.08 0.54
C TYR A 233 -35.99 -9.94 1.83
N GLY A 234 -36.78 -8.88 2.00
CA GLY A 234 -37.58 -8.64 3.21
C GLY A 234 -39.03 -8.26 2.88
N CYS A 235 -40.00 -8.93 3.50
CA CYS A 235 -41.42 -8.60 3.45
C CYS A 235 -41.99 -8.48 4.86
N GLU A 236 -42.80 -7.45 5.09
CA GLU A 236 -43.54 -7.24 6.33
C GLU A 236 -45.03 -7.50 6.04
N GLY A 237 -45.64 -8.46 6.76
CA GLY A 237 -47.05 -8.83 6.60
C GLY A 237 -47.79 -8.74 7.93
N SER A 238 -49.03 -8.27 7.95
CA SER A 238 -49.81 -8.18 9.19
C SER A 238 -51.14 -8.92 9.10
N GLY A 239 -51.34 -9.99 9.89
CA GLY A 239 -52.55 -10.82 9.82
C GLY A 239 -52.78 -11.72 11.04
N ARG A 240 -54.06 -11.96 11.39
CA ARG A 240 -54.47 -12.77 12.56
C ARG A 240 -55.12 -14.08 12.10
N GLY A 241 -54.60 -15.22 12.55
CA GLY A 241 -55.28 -16.52 12.45
C GLY A 241 -56.33 -16.68 13.57
N ALA A 242 -57.57 -16.96 13.21
CA ALA A 242 -58.62 -17.27 14.17
C ALA A 242 -58.31 -18.59 14.89
N ARG A 243 -58.08 -18.55 16.21
CA ARG A 243 -57.97 -19.76 17.04
C ARG A 243 -59.34 -20.41 17.16
N HIS A 244 -59.55 -21.54 16.48
CA HIS A 244 -60.64 -22.46 16.78
C HIS A 244 -60.43 -23.05 18.18
N ARG A 245 -61.33 -22.72 19.10
CA ARG A 245 -61.44 -23.34 20.43
C ARG A 245 -62.48 -24.45 20.30
N THR A 246 -62.04 -25.69 20.17
CA THR A 246 -62.90 -26.88 20.33
C THR A 246 -63.37 -26.94 21.78
N GLN A 247 -64.69 -26.95 21.99
CA GLN A 247 -65.30 -27.47 23.22
C GLN A 247 -65.32 -28.99 23.16
#